data_AF-A0AAX0WQG4-F1
#
_entry.id   AF-A0AAX0WQG4-F1
#
_cell.length_a   1.000
_cell.length_b   1.000
_cell.length_c   1.000
_cell.angle_alpha   90.00
_cell.angle_beta   90.00
_cell.angle_gamma   90.00
#
_symmetry.space_group_name_H-M   'P 1'
#
loop_
_entity.id
_entity.type
_entity.pdbx_description
1 polymer ?
#
loop_
_entity_poly.entity_id
_entity_poly.type
_entity_poly.pdbx_seq_one_letter_code
_entity_poly.pdbx_strand_id
1 'polypeptide(L)'
;MSKSMMMLFLLVFTSCNHANIANDILLSRTSAQKTQILSGIINAAGESCAPIESFYQGVDRNDAAYWNILCLNGRSYVIQIANDAEATTTIFPCSAMKSLGAQCFKQFGF
;
A
#
# COMPACT_ATOMS: atom_id res chain seq x y z
N MET A 1 -60.08 -12.19 -2.04
CA MET A 1 -58.90 -12.74 -1.34
C MET A 1 -57.85 -13.10 -2.38
N SER A 2 -56.80 -12.30 -2.50
CA SER A 2 -55.59 -12.63 -3.27
C SER A 2 -54.42 -12.19 -2.40
N LYS A 3 -53.61 -13.15 -1.96
CA LYS A 3 -52.51 -12.95 -1.01
C LYS A 3 -51.32 -12.39 -1.80
N SER A 4 -51.05 -11.10 -1.64
CA SER A 4 -49.85 -10.47 -2.17
C SER A 4 -48.63 -10.99 -1.40
N MET A 5 -47.88 -11.92 -2.00
CA MET A 5 -46.65 -12.46 -1.43
C MET A 5 -45.51 -11.50 -1.76
N MET A 6 -45.25 -10.56 -0.84
CA MET A 6 -44.12 -9.63 -0.93
C MET A 6 -42.82 -10.42 -0.67
N MET A 7 -42.03 -10.65 -1.72
CA MET A 7 -40.70 -11.27 -1.62
C MET A 7 -39.71 -10.22 -1.11
N LEU A 8 -39.28 -10.35 0.14
CA LEU A 8 -38.25 -9.50 0.74
C LEU A 8 -36.87 -10.03 0.30
N PHE A 9 -36.26 -9.39 -0.71
CA PHE A 9 -34.87 -9.67 -1.10
C PHE A 9 -33.93 -9.10 -0.04
N LEU A 10 -33.38 -9.96 0.81
CA LEU A 10 -32.26 -9.63 1.69
C LEU A 10 -30.98 -9.52 0.83
N LEU A 11 -30.63 -8.30 0.42
CA LEU A 11 -29.31 -7.98 -0.11
C LEU A 11 -28.30 -8.10 1.04
N VAL A 12 -27.67 -9.26 1.17
CA VAL A 12 -26.50 -9.42 2.03
C VAL A 12 -25.36 -8.63 1.38
N PHE A 13 -25.14 -7.41 1.85
CA PHE A 13 -23.91 -6.68 1.54
C PHE A 13 -22.78 -7.43 2.25
N THR A 14 -22.16 -8.39 1.56
CA THR A 14 -20.86 -8.89 1.96
C THR A 14 -19.89 -7.73 1.81
N SER A 15 -19.66 -7.01 2.90
CA SER A 15 -18.50 -6.13 3.05
C SER A 15 -17.28 -7.03 3.00
N CYS A 16 -16.85 -7.38 1.79
CA CYS A 16 -15.58 -8.02 1.60
C CYS A 16 -14.55 -6.94 1.90
N ASN A 17 -14.04 -6.93 3.14
CA ASN A 17 -12.74 -6.35 3.45
C ASN A 17 -11.77 -7.02 2.49
N HIS A 18 -11.61 -6.45 1.30
CA HIS A 18 -10.63 -6.94 0.34
C HIS A 18 -9.30 -6.60 0.97
N ALA A 19 -8.58 -7.61 1.46
CA ALA A 19 -7.17 -7.45 1.72
C ALA A 19 -6.52 -6.96 0.42
N ASN A 20 -5.57 -6.04 0.56
CA ASN A 20 -4.84 -5.51 -0.59
C ASN A 20 -4.00 -6.63 -1.22
N ILE A 21 -4.51 -7.22 -2.30
CA ILE A 21 -3.91 -8.40 -2.96
C ILE A 21 -2.47 -8.10 -3.40
N ALA A 22 -2.21 -6.89 -3.92
CA ALA A 22 -0.87 -6.49 -4.33
C ALA A 22 0.09 -6.44 -3.14
N ASN A 23 -0.37 -5.91 -2.00
CA ASN A 23 0.39 -5.94 -0.75
C ASN A 23 0.61 -7.37 -0.25
N ASP A 24 -0.41 -8.24 -0.31
CA ASP A 24 -0.28 -9.64 0.11
C ASP A 24 0.77 -10.39 -0.73
N ILE A 25 0.75 -10.17 -2.05
CA ILE A 25 1.77 -10.69 -2.96
C ILE A 25 3.15 -10.18 -2.57
N LEU A 26 3.29 -8.88 -2.28
CA LEU A 26 4.55 -8.27 -1.87
C LEU A 26 5.03 -8.82 -0.52
N LEU A 27 4.14 -8.96 0.46
CA LEU A 27 4.41 -9.56 1.77
C LEU A 27 4.89 -11.00 1.66
N SER A 28 4.40 -11.74 0.67
CA SER A 28 4.80 -13.11 0.34
C SER A 28 6.25 -13.23 -0.17
N ARG A 29 6.89 -12.11 -0.55
CA ARG A 29 8.25 -12.11 -1.10
C ARG A 29 9.32 -12.09 0.00
N THR A 30 10.55 -12.49 -0.38
CA THR A 30 11.71 -12.33 0.51
C THR A 30 12.03 -10.85 0.72
N SER A 31 12.78 -10.52 1.78
CA SER A 31 13.19 -9.12 2.05
C SER A 31 13.95 -8.48 0.87
N ALA A 32 14.86 -9.24 0.25
CA ALA A 32 15.59 -8.78 -0.93
C ALA A 32 14.66 -8.52 -2.12
N GLN A 33 13.70 -9.43 -2.37
CA GLN A 33 12.71 -9.25 -3.44
C GLN A 33 11.80 -8.04 -3.20
N LYS A 34 11.30 -7.85 -1.96
CA LYS A 34 10.51 -6.67 -1.58
C LYS A 34 11.24 -5.38 -1.92
N THR A 35 12.47 -5.30 -1.43
CA THR A 35 13.36 -4.15 -1.61
C THR A 35 13.62 -3.89 -3.10
N GLN A 36 13.89 -4.93 -3.88
CA GLN A 36 14.12 -4.80 -5.32
C GLN A 36 12.87 -4.35 -6.08
N ILE A 37 11.71 -4.94 -5.79
CA ILE A 37 10.42 -4.57 -6.42
C ILE A 37 10.10 -3.10 -6.13
N LEU A 38 10.19 -2.69 -4.87
CA LEU A 38 9.92 -1.31 -4.46
C LEU A 38 10.90 -0.33 -5.14
N SER A 39 12.18 -0.69 -5.27
CA SER A 39 13.15 0.12 -6.03
C SER A 39 12.80 0.23 -7.50
N GLY A 40 12.27 -0.84 -8.09
CA GLY A 40 11.81 -0.88 -9.47
C GLY A 40 10.65 0.09 -9.71
N ILE A 41 9.71 0.21 -8.77
CA ILE A 41 8.61 1.18 -8.80
C ILE A 41 9.17 2.62 -8.81
N ILE A 42 10.13 2.93 -7.93
CA ILE A 42 10.78 4.25 -7.91
C ILE A 42 11.50 4.55 -9.23
N ASN A 43 12.26 3.58 -9.74
CA ASN A 43 13.01 3.71 -10.99
C ASN A 43 12.09 3.88 -12.20
N ALA A 44 10.97 3.16 -12.25
CA ALA A 44 9.96 3.30 -13.31
C ALA A 44 9.27 4.67 -13.29
N ALA A 45 9.20 5.33 -12.13
CA ALA A 45 8.69 6.69 -11.99
C ALA A 45 9.71 7.80 -12.38
N GLY A 46 10.90 7.42 -12.87
CA GLY A 46 11.93 8.36 -13.34
C GLY A 46 12.93 8.81 -12.28
N GLU A 47 12.82 8.29 -11.06
CA GLU A 47 13.74 8.57 -9.95
C GLU A 47 14.86 7.53 -9.87
N SER A 48 16.06 7.90 -9.45
CA SER A 48 17.12 6.89 -9.22
C SER A 48 17.06 6.32 -7.79
N CYS A 49 16.89 5.01 -7.66
CA CYS A 49 17.02 4.28 -6.40
C CYS A 49 17.78 2.96 -6.59
N ALA A 50 19.06 2.95 -6.17
CA ALA A 50 19.77 1.72 -5.83
C ALA A 50 19.42 1.38 -4.38
N PRO A 51 18.72 0.27 -4.10
CA PRO A 51 18.10 0.09 -2.80
C PRO A 51 19.07 -0.46 -1.74
N ILE A 52 18.88 -0.04 -0.49
CA ILE A 52 19.55 -0.58 0.69
C ILE A 52 18.60 -1.50 1.44
N GLU A 53 17.43 -0.98 1.81
CA GLU A 53 16.43 -1.70 2.60
C GLU A 53 15.03 -1.18 2.33
N SER A 54 14.03 -1.99 2.68
CA SER A 54 12.62 -1.61 2.69
C SER A 54 11.97 -1.92 4.03
N PHE A 55 10.94 -1.16 4.36
CA PHE A 55 10.23 -1.25 5.64
C PHE A 55 8.71 -1.16 5.43
N TYR A 56 7.97 -2.14 5.93
CA TYR A 56 6.52 -2.13 5.90
C TYR A 56 5.97 -1.24 7.00
N GLN A 57 5.27 -0.16 6.62
CA GLN A 57 4.71 0.78 7.58
C GLN A 57 3.35 0.35 8.12
N GLY A 58 2.58 -0.40 7.33
CA GLY A 58 1.23 -0.84 7.67
C GLY A 58 0.23 -0.45 6.59
N VAL A 59 -1.05 -0.66 6.91
CA VAL A 59 -2.19 -0.24 6.08
C VAL A 59 -2.93 0.92 6.74
N ASP A 60 -3.56 1.76 5.92
CA ASP A 60 -4.53 2.75 6.40
C ASP A 60 -5.96 2.16 6.51
N ARG A 61 -6.91 3.05 6.81
CA ARG A 61 -8.34 2.75 6.98
C ARG A 61 -9.06 2.36 5.70
N ASN A 62 -8.43 2.51 4.54
CA ASN A 62 -8.92 2.06 3.24
C ASN A 62 -8.13 0.84 2.73
N ASP A 63 -7.38 0.17 3.61
CA ASP A 63 -6.48 -0.95 3.30
C ASP A 63 -5.38 -0.61 2.27
N ALA A 64 -5.08 0.68 2.06
CA ALA A 64 -3.92 1.05 1.26
C ALA A 64 -2.65 0.74 2.06
N ALA A 65 -1.71 0.02 1.46
CA ALA A 65 -0.48 -0.40 2.11
C ALA A 65 0.63 0.63 1.90
N TYR A 66 1.41 0.88 2.94
CA TYR A 66 2.50 1.85 2.92
C TYR A 66 3.83 1.14 3.17
N TRP A 67 4.75 1.31 2.22
CA TRP A 67 6.09 0.77 2.27
C TRP A 67 7.11 1.90 2.19
N ASN A 68 8.20 1.80 2.94
CA ASN A 68 9.32 2.73 2.84
C ASN A 68 10.48 2.04 2.14
N ILE A 69 11.30 2.82 1.45
CA ILE A 69 12.55 2.36 0.86
C ILE A 69 13.66 3.38 1.08
N LEU A 70 14.84 2.88 1.46
CA LEU A 70 16.07 3.67 1.57
C LEU A 70 16.97 3.35 0.38
N CYS A 71 17.43 4.40 -0.32
CA CYS A 71 18.31 4.29 -1.46
C CYS A 71 19.75 4.69 -1.10
N LEU A 72 20.74 4.16 -1.83
CA LEU A 72 22.17 4.38 -1.58
C LEU A 72 22.60 5.85 -1.62
N ASN A 73 21.88 6.67 -2.39
CA ASN A 73 22.10 8.12 -2.50
C ASN A 73 21.55 8.91 -1.29
N GLY A 74 21.09 8.24 -0.24
CA GLY A 74 20.52 8.86 0.96
C GLY A 74 19.07 9.33 0.80
N ARG A 75 18.46 9.20 -0.38
CA ARG A 75 17.03 9.47 -0.56
C ARG A 75 16.21 8.31 -0.01
N SER A 76 15.04 8.65 0.49
CA SER A 76 14.06 7.68 0.92
C SER A 76 12.65 8.11 0.52
N TYR A 77 11.80 7.11 0.34
CA TYR A 77 10.46 7.29 -0.21
C TYR A 77 9.45 6.44 0.55
N VAL A 78 8.22 6.94 0.65
CA VAL A 78 7.03 6.15 0.96
C VAL A 78 6.34 5.80 -0.34
N ILE A 79 6.00 4.53 -0.50
CA ILE A 79 5.21 3.99 -1.60
C ILE A 79 3.89 3.54 -1.00
N GLN A 80 2.82 4.25 -1.35
CA GLN A 80 1.45 3.81 -1.11
C GLN A 80 1.04 2.87 -2.25
N ILE A 81 0.45 1.74 -1.90
CA ILE A 81 -0.20 0.80 -2.82
C ILE A 81 -1.68 0.82 -2.47
N ALA A 82 -2.53 1.37 -3.35
CA ALA A 82 -3.97 1.42 -3.13
C ALA A 82 -4.58 0.02 -3.11
N ASN A 83 -5.72 -0.12 -2.43
CA ASN A 83 -6.55 -1.32 -2.46
C ASN A 83 -7.57 -1.22 -3.60
N ASP A 84 -7.08 -1.14 -4.83
CA ASP A 84 -7.88 -1.13 -6.07
C ASP A 84 -7.39 -2.23 -7.03
N ALA A 85 -8.14 -2.47 -8.11
CA ALA A 85 -7.85 -3.56 -9.05
C ALA A 85 -6.52 -3.34 -9.79
N GLU A 86 -6.15 -2.08 -9.99
CA GLU A 86 -4.95 -1.62 -10.68
C GLU A 86 -3.71 -1.57 -9.76
N ALA A 87 -3.91 -1.74 -8.44
CA ALA A 87 -2.90 -1.54 -7.41
C ALA A 87 -2.19 -0.17 -7.55
N THR A 88 -2.97 0.90 -7.73
CA THR A 88 -2.48 2.25 -7.99
C THR A 88 -1.40 2.64 -6.98
N THR A 89 -0.20 2.95 -7.47
CA THR A 89 0.94 3.32 -6.62
C THR A 89 1.15 4.82 -6.59
N THR A 90 1.29 5.38 -5.38
CA THR A 90 1.70 6.78 -5.19
C THR A 90 3.03 6.83 -4.44
N ILE A 91 3.96 7.66 -4.90
CA ILE A 91 5.31 7.76 -4.36
C ILE A 91 5.48 9.13 -3.71
N PHE A 92 5.92 9.16 -2.46
CA PHE A 92 6.20 10.38 -1.71
C PHE A 92 7.66 10.40 -1.25
N PRO A 93 8.44 11.44 -1.55
CA PRO A 93 9.74 11.63 -0.91
C PRO A 93 9.57 11.79 0.61
N CYS A 94 10.38 11.08 1.39
CA CYS A 94 10.32 11.16 2.85
C CYS A 94 10.66 12.55 3.39
N SER A 95 11.47 13.33 2.67
CA SER A 95 11.73 14.73 2.99
C SER A 95 10.45 15.56 2.96
N ALA A 96 9.59 15.36 1.95
CA ALA A 96 8.31 16.05 1.84
C ALA A 96 7.35 15.61 2.95
N MET A 97 7.26 14.31 3.24
CA MET A 97 6.43 13.80 4.33
C MET A 97 6.86 14.36 5.70
N LYS A 98 8.17 14.45 5.95
CA LYS A 98 8.73 15.02 7.17
C LYS A 98 8.37 16.50 7.34
N SER A 99 8.38 17.29 6.26
CA SER A 99 7.94 18.69 6.29
C SER A 99 6.46 18.85 6.67
N LEU A 100 5.65 17.81 6.47
CA LEU A 100 4.25 17.75 6.89
C LEU A 100 4.05 17.12 8.29
N GLY A 101 5.15 16.83 9.00
CA GLY A 101 5.11 16.21 10.33
C GLY A 101 4.92 14.68 10.32
N ALA A 102 4.87 14.05 9.14
CA ALA A 102 4.78 12.60 9.02
C ALA A 102 6.17 11.95 9.10
N GLN A 103 6.24 10.77 9.72
CA GLN A 103 7.48 10.01 9.87
C GLN A 103 7.51 8.84 8.87
N CYS A 104 8.59 8.75 8.11
CA CYS A 104 8.94 7.53 7.38
C CYS A 104 9.60 6.52 8.32
N PHE A 105 9.57 5.24 7.93
CA PHE A 105 10.17 4.14 8.70
C PHE A 105 9.65 4.03 10.14
N LYS A 106 8.38 4.43 10.36
CA LYS A 106 7.70 4.27 11.64
C LYS A 106 6.39 3.54 11.41
N GLN A 107 6.26 2.35 11.98
CA GLN A 107 5.05 1.54 11.85
C GLN A 107 3.81 2.28 12.35
N PHE A 108 2.69 2.13 11.65
CA PHE A 108 1.40 2.63 12.09
C PHE A 108 0.94 1.92 13.36
N GLY A 109 0.27 2.65 14.26
CA GLY A 109 -0.29 2.10 15.50
C GLY A 109 0.68 2.02 16.69
N PHE A 110 1.86 2.64 16.60
CA PHE A 110 2.86 2.74 17.68
C PHE A 110 3.15 4.18 18.12
#